data_AF-A0A7V9CQ41-F1
#
_entry.id   AF-A0A7V9CQ41-F1
#
_cell.length_a   1.000
_cell.length_b   1.000
_cell.length_c   1.000
_cell.angle_alpha   90.00
_cell.angle_beta   90.00
_cell.angle_gamma   90.00
#
_symmetry.space_group_name_H-M   'P 1'
#
loop_
_entity.id
_entity.type
_entity.pdbx_description
1 polymer ?
#
loop_
_entity_poly.entity_id
_entity_poly.type
_entity_poly.pdbx_seq_one_letter_code
_entity_poly.pdbx_strand_id
1 'polypeptide(L)'
;MSPERRVYLLVGAAALAAAAVTVGATALTADRPEPTRSRGLRAGAPPLVLDLGVRVDTEARALRDAQRLYARGLRKQAGGAFARYSSPEARLGLALARWPEGTLTGLEALARELPGSALVRLHEGFALFWARRDAQAQAAWRAAVRVQPDSASAVRAGDLLHPKLAPGLPTFVPTFRPPPGFARLSPPRQLALLAARAGRPDARAKILYGVALQRLGRPLSARRQYQAAAELAPADAEAQAAAAVGLFT
;
A
#
# COMPACT_ATOMS: atom_id res chain seq x y z
N MET A 1 72.59 -10.87 -7.46
CA MET A 1 71.33 -10.47 -6.82
C MET A 1 71.43 -10.78 -5.34
N SER A 2 71.17 -9.82 -4.45
CA SER A 2 71.22 -10.06 -3.00
C SER A 2 70.13 -11.06 -2.59
N PRO A 3 70.37 -11.87 -1.54
CA PRO A 3 69.40 -12.84 -1.03
C PRO A 3 68.03 -12.23 -0.74
N GLU A 4 68.01 -11.00 -0.21
CA GLU A 4 66.78 -10.26 0.11
C GLU A 4 65.93 -9.98 -1.13
N ARG A 5 66.54 -9.58 -2.26
CA ARG A 5 65.82 -9.33 -3.51
C ARG A 5 65.18 -10.61 -4.08
N ARG A 6 65.77 -11.77 -3.84
CA ARG A 6 65.20 -13.07 -4.27
C ARG A 6 63.99 -13.44 -3.41
N VAL A 7 64.05 -13.19 -2.10
CA VAL A 7 62.93 -13.43 -1.19
C VAL A 7 61.75 -12.51 -1.56
N TYR A 8 61.98 -11.21 -1.77
CA TYR A 8 60.90 -10.30 -2.17
C TYR A 8 60.25 -10.67 -3.50
N LEU A 9 61.05 -11.12 -4.49
CA LEU A 9 60.51 -11.58 -5.77
C LEU A 9 59.66 -12.85 -5.63
N LEU A 10 60.11 -13.81 -4.83
CA LEU A 10 59.37 -15.05 -4.59
C LEU A 10 58.06 -14.79 -3.83
N VAL A 11 58.10 -13.95 -2.80
CA VAL A 11 56.90 -13.56 -2.04
C VAL A 11 55.92 -12.78 -2.91
N GLY A 12 56.42 -11.83 -3.73
CA GLY A 12 55.58 -11.08 -4.67
C GLY A 12 54.91 -11.97 -5.72
N ALA A 13 55.64 -12.93 -6.28
CA ALA A 13 55.10 -13.89 -7.24
C ALA A 13 54.05 -14.82 -6.60
N ALA A 14 54.29 -15.29 -5.38
CA ALA A 14 53.34 -16.12 -4.65
C ALA A 14 52.05 -15.36 -4.30
N ALA A 15 52.15 -14.08 -3.89
CA ALA A 15 51.01 -13.24 -3.59
C ALA A 15 50.13 -12.97 -4.83
N LEU A 16 50.77 -12.70 -5.99
CA LEU A 16 50.07 -12.52 -7.25
C LEU A 16 49.36 -13.80 -7.71
N ALA A 17 50.01 -14.96 -7.58
CA ALA A 17 49.41 -16.24 -7.89
C ALA A 17 48.19 -16.53 -7.00
N ALA A 18 48.30 -16.29 -5.69
CA ALA A 18 47.19 -16.47 -4.76
C ALA A 18 45.99 -15.57 -5.08
N ALA A 19 46.25 -14.29 -5.39
CA ALA A 19 45.22 -13.32 -5.80
C ALA A 19 44.52 -13.74 -7.11
N ALA A 20 45.29 -14.18 -8.11
CA ALA A 20 44.74 -14.66 -9.38
C ALA A 20 43.86 -15.91 -9.21
N VAL A 21 44.25 -16.83 -8.32
CA VAL A 21 43.44 -18.02 -8.00
C VAL A 21 42.15 -17.65 -7.30
N THR A 22 42.18 -16.68 -6.36
CA THR A 22 40.96 -16.26 -5.66
C THR A 22 39.98 -15.53 -6.59
N VAL A 23 40.47 -14.64 -7.46
CA VAL A 23 39.64 -13.96 -8.46
C VAL A 23 39.12 -14.95 -9.51
N GLY A 24 39.94 -15.89 -9.96
CA GLY A 24 39.53 -16.93 -10.90
C GLY A 24 38.48 -17.87 -10.32
N ALA A 25 38.66 -18.32 -9.08
CA ALA A 25 37.69 -19.17 -8.38
C ALA A 25 36.36 -18.44 -8.17
N THR A 26 36.39 -17.18 -7.71
CA THR A 26 35.16 -16.38 -7.54
C THR A 26 34.46 -16.09 -8.86
N ALA A 27 35.18 -15.90 -9.97
CA ALA A 27 34.58 -15.74 -11.30
C ALA A 27 33.98 -17.05 -11.85
N LEU A 28 34.55 -18.21 -11.48
CA LEU A 28 34.05 -19.53 -11.90
C LEU A 28 32.89 -20.04 -11.02
N THR A 29 32.83 -19.63 -9.75
CA THR A 29 31.71 -19.93 -8.84
C THR A 29 30.63 -18.85 -8.80
N ALA A 30 30.86 -17.71 -9.46
CA ALA A 30 29.81 -16.74 -9.69
C ALA A 30 28.76 -17.42 -10.59
N ASP A 31 27.63 -17.79 -9.99
CA ASP A 31 26.42 -18.20 -10.70
C ASP A 31 26.21 -17.19 -11.83
N ARG A 32 26.45 -17.62 -13.07
CA ARG A 32 26.04 -16.85 -14.23
C ARG A 32 24.53 -16.71 -14.08
N PRO A 33 23.97 -15.50 -13.91
CA PRO A 33 22.53 -15.37 -13.94
C PRO A 33 22.09 -15.90 -15.31
N GLU A 34 21.41 -17.04 -15.28
CA GLU A 34 20.67 -17.58 -16.42
C GLU A 34 20.03 -16.39 -17.14
N PRO A 35 20.27 -16.20 -18.46
CA PRO A 35 19.61 -15.13 -19.19
C PRO A 35 18.13 -15.31 -18.93
N THR A 36 17.54 -14.40 -18.14
CA THR A 36 16.15 -14.46 -17.74
C THR A 36 15.34 -14.56 -19.02
N ARG A 37 14.97 -15.78 -19.43
CA ARG A 37 13.89 -15.98 -20.39
C ARG A 37 12.78 -15.14 -19.81
N SER A 38 12.35 -14.13 -20.55
CA SER A 38 11.27 -13.23 -20.17
C SER A 38 10.06 -14.10 -19.90
N ARG A 39 9.94 -14.54 -18.63
CA ARG A 39 8.71 -15.09 -18.08
C ARG A 39 7.76 -13.94 -18.33
N GLY A 40 6.90 -14.09 -19.34
CA GLY A 40 6.02 -13.03 -19.79
C GLY A 40 5.14 -12.50 -18.64
N LEU A 41 4.17 -11.68 -18.98
CA LEU A 41 3.25 -11.13 -17.99
C LEU A 41 2.60 -12.24 -17.16
N ARG A 42 2.37 -11.98 -15.87
CA ARG A 42 1.49 -12.84 -15.06
C ARG A 42 0.12 -12.88 -15.73
N ALA A 43 -0.53 -14.04 -15.66
CA ALA A 43 -1.84 -14.24 -16.26
C ALA A 43 -2.88 -13.24 -15.72
N GLY A 44 -3.79 -12.82 -16.59
CA GLY A 44 -4.82 -11.84 -16.26
C GLY A 44 -4.31 -10.40 -16.23
N ALA A 45 -4.96 -9.58 -15.39
CA ALA A 45 -4.66 -8.17 -15.23
C ALA A 45 -4.43 -7.83 -13.75
N PRO A 46 -3.66 -6.77 -13.44
CA PRO A 46 -3.44 -6.33 -12.07
C PRO A 46 -4.78 -5.95 -11.40
N PRO A 47 -4.97 -6.19 -10.09
CA PRO A 47 -6.19 -5.81 -9.40
C PRO A 47 -6.38 -4.28 -9.39
N LEU A 48 -7.65 -3.86 -9.45
CA LEU A 48 -8.07 -2.47 -9.31
C LEU A 48 -8.92 -2.32 -8.05
N VAL A 49 -8.45 -1.51 -7.10
CA VAL A 49 -9.14 -1.25 -5.82
C VAL A 49 -9.14 0.25 -5.55
N LEU A 50 -10.29 0.89 -5.76
CA LEU A 50 -10.46 2.31 -5.53
C LEU A 50 -10.84 2.59 -4.07
N ASP A 51 -10.19 3.58 -3.47
CA ASP A 51 -10.54 4.11 -2.15
C ASP A 51 -11.45 5.33 -2.29
N LEU A 52 -12.76 5.09 -2.35
CA LEU A 52 -13.78 6.13 -2.47
C LEU A 52 -14.41 6.50 -1.11
N GLY A 53 -13.93 5.88 -0.02
CA GLY A 53 -14.50 6.01 1.32
C GLY A 53 -16.03 5.93 1.34
N VAL A 54 -16.66 6.89 2.01
CA VAL A 54 -18.12 7.01 2.13
C VAL A 54 -18.79 7.81 0.99
N ARG A 55 -18.05 8.24 -0.04
CA ARG A 55 -18.62 9.06 -1.13
C ARG A 55 -19.77 8.37 -1.83
N VAL A 56 -20.85 9.10 -2.08
CA VAL A 56 -22.07 8.62 -2.78
C VAL A 56 -22.49 9.53 -3.93
N ASP A 57 -21.63 10.45 -4.35
CA ASP A 57 -21.87 11.26 -5.55
C ASP A 57 -21.90 10.41 -6.83
N THR A 58 -22.35 11.02 -7.93
CA THR A 58 -22.55 10.32 -9.21
C THR A 58 -21.27 9.70 -9.74
N GLU A 59 -20.14 10.41 -9.63
CA GLU A 59 -18.83 9.88 -10.01
C GLU A 59 -18.46 8.68 -9.12
N ALA A 60 -18.54 8.81 -7.79
CA ALA A 60 -18.20 7.71 -6.89
C ALA A 60 -19.05 6.44 -7.11
N ARG A 61 -20.32 6.58 -7.52
CA ARG A 61 -21.14 5.43 -7.95
C ARG A 61 -20.63 4.83 -9.25
N ALA A 62 -20.43 5.65 -10.27
CA ALA A 62 -19.95 5.20 -11.58
C ALA A 62 -18.57 4.52 -11.50
N LEU A 63 -17.66 5.03 -10.65
CA LEU A 63 -16.34 4.44 -10.44
C LEU A 63 -16.42 3.08 -9.72
N ARG A 64 -17.31 2.91 -8.74
CA ARG A 64 -17.56 1.59 -8.12
C ARG A 64 -18.10 0.60 -9.14
N ASP A 65 -18.98 1.05 -10.04
CA ASP A 65 -19.56 0.22 -11.08
C ASP A 65 -18.50 -0.19 -12.11
N ALA A 66 -17.66 0.77 -12.53
CA ALA A 66 -16.52 0.53 -13.41
C ALA A 66 -15.50 -0.44 -12.80
N GLN A 67 -15.22 -0.34 -11.50
CA GLN A 67 -14.37 -1.32 -10.80
C GLN A 67 -14.98 -2.74 -10.84
N ARG A 68 -16.31 -2.87 -10.67
CA ARG A 68 -16.98 -4.18 -10.79
C ARG A 68 -16.90 -4.74 -12.22
N LEU A 69 -17.04 -3.88 -13.23
CA LEU A 69 -16.83 -4.29 -14.63
C LEU A 69 -15.39 -4.75 -14.87
N TYR A 70 -14.41 -4.02 -14.34
CA TYR A 70 -12.99 -4.38 -14.42
C TYR A 70 -12.73 -5.76 -13.78
N ALA A 71 -13.23 -5.98 -12.56
CA ALA A 71 -13.06 -7.25 -11.83
C ALA A 71 -13.68 -8.45 -12.56
N ARG A 72 -14.70 -8.23 -13.39
CA ARG A 72 -15.32 -9.26 -14.26
C ARG A 72 -14.57 -9.47 -15.58
N GLY A 73 -13.45 -8.79 -15.79
CA GLY A 73 -12.67 -8.85 -17.04
C GLY A 73 -13.22 -7.97 -18.16
N LEU A 74 -14.30 -7.20 -17.94
CA LEU A 74 -14.92 -6.31 -18.93
C LEU A 74 -14.16 -4.98 -19.05
N ARG A 75 -12.85 -5.07 -19.32
CA ARG A 75 -11.91 -3.93 -19.24
C ARG A 75 -12.22 -2.79 -20.21
N LYS A 76 -12.70 -3.09 -21.43
CA LYS A 76 -13.11 -2.05 -22.39
C LYS A 76 -14.29 -1.22 -21.88
N GLN A 77 -15.31 -1.87 -21.31
CA GLN A 77 -16.47 -1.18 -20.73
C GLN A 77 -16.08 -0.38 -19.50
N ALA A 78 -15.25 -0.97 -18.62
CA ALA A 78 -14.71 -0.27 -17.45
C ALA A 78 -13.92 0.99 -17.88
N GLY A 79 -13.04 0.86 -18.88
CA GLY A 79 -12.28 1.99 -19.44
C GLY A 79 -13.19 3.09 -20.00
N GLY A 80 -14.25 2.74 -20.72
CA GLY A 80 -15.24 3.71 -21.21
C GLY A 80 -15.99 4.44 -20.09
N ALA A 81 -16.24 3.77 -18.95
CA ALA A 81 -16.83 4.41 -17.78
C ALA A 81 -15.83 5.32 -17.06
N PHE A 82 -14.57 4.89 -16.89
CA PHE A 82 -13.51 5.70 -16.28
C PHE A 82 -13.19 6.96 -17.09
N ALA A 83 -13.20 6.88 -18.42
CA ALA A 83 -12.88 8.00 -19.31
C ALA A 83 -13.85 9.19 -19.21
N ARG A 84 -15.01 9.02 -18.56
CA ARG A 84 -16.00 10.09 -18.34
C ARG A 84 -15.61 11.08 -17.24
N TYR A 85 -14.58 10.74 -16.47
CA TYR A 85 -14.21 11.45 -15.25
C TYR A 85 -12.71 11.76 -15.26
N SER A 86 -12.34 12.86 -14.62
CA SER A 86 -10.95 13.35 -14.54
C SER A 86 -10.30 13.15 -13.17
N SER A 87 -11.02 12.58 -12.19
CA SER A 87 -10.45 12.34 -10.86
C SER A 87 -9.23 11.40 -10.92
N PRO A 88 -8.34 11.45 -9.92
CA PRO A 88 -7.22 10.53 -9.81
C PRO A 88 -7.62 9.05 -9.90
N GLU A 89 -8.71 8.66 -9.24
CA GLU A 89 -9.26 7.30 -9.26
C GLU A 89 -9.71 6.89 -10.67
N ALA A 90 -10.36 7.81 -11.40
CA ALA A 90 -10.80 7.57 -12.77
C ALA A 90 -9.62 7.42 -13.73
N ARG A 91 -8.63 8.32 -13.66
CA ARG A 91 -7.42 8.25 -14.49
C ARG A 91 -6.63 6.98 -14.23
N LEU A 92 -6.51 6.57 -12.96
CA LEU A 92 -5.89 5.31 -12.56
C LEU A 92 -6.65 4.09 -13.10
N GLY A 93 -7.97 4.08 -12.95
CA GLY A 93 -8.82 3.01 -13.49
C GLY A 93 -8.72 2.89 -15.01
N LEU A 94 -8.68 4.03 -15.71
CA LEU A 94 -8.48 4.08 -17.16
C LEU A 94 -7.12 3.53 -17.58
N ALA A 95 -6.04 3.89 -16.87
CA ALA A 95 -4.71 3.37 -17.15
C ALA A 95 -4.64 1.84 -16.97
N LEU A 96 -5.28 1.29 -15.93
CA LEU A 96 -5.34 -0.16 -15.69
C LEU A 96 -6.26 -0.90 -16.67
N ALA A 97 -7.34 -0.28 -17.14
CA ALA A 97 -8.23 -0.85 -18.15
C ALA A 97 -7.49 -1.19 -19.46
N ARG A 98 -6.44 -0.43 -19.77
CA ARG A 98 -5.59 -0.61 -20.97
C ARG A 98 -4.53 -1.70 -20.83
N TRP A 99 -4.49 -2.43 -19.70
CA TRP A 99 -3.47 -3.44 -19.47
C TRP A 99 -3.34 -4.48 -20.60
N PRO A 100 -2.12 -4.83 -21.03
CA PRO A 100 -0.83 -4.28 -20.56
C PRO A 100 -0.38 -2.98 -21.24
N GLU A 101 -0.99 -2.60 -22.36
CA GLU A 101 -0.51 -1.53 -23.23
C GLU A 101 -0.60 -0.15 -22.56
N GLY A 102 0.56 0.47 -22.33
CA GLY A 102 0.65 1.83 -21.79
C GLY A 102 0.25 1.98 -20.32
N THR A 103 -0.11 0.90 -19.61
CA THR A 103 -0.48 0.98 -18.20
C THR A 103 0.69 1.45 -17.34
N LEU A 104 1.89 0.87 -17.49
CA LEU A 104 3.05 1.27 -16.70
C LEU A 104 3.42 2.74 -16.94
N THR A 105 3.54 3.15 -18.20
CA THR A 105 3.82 4.55 -18.57
C THR A 105 2.76 5.51 -18.03
N GLY A 106 1.48 5.14 -18.11
CA GLY A 106 0.38 5.94 -17.58
C GLY A 106 0.40 6.07 -16.06
N LEU A 107 0.70 4.99 -15.33
CA LEU A 107 0.83 5.01 -13.88
C LEU A 107 2.08 5.77 -13.43
N GLU A 108 3.21 5.65 -14.13
CA GLU A 108 4.44 6.41 -13.85
C GLU A 108 4.22 7.92 -14.07
N ALA A 109 3.48 8.32 -15.11
CA ALA A 109 3.09 9.71 -15.31
C ALA A 109 2.18 10.19 -14.18
N LEU A 110 1.17 9.40 -13.81
CA LEU A 110 0.26 9.75 -12.72
C LEU A 110 0.99 9.83 -11.37
N ALA A 111 1.99 8.98 -11.13
CA ALA A 111 2.80 8.99 -9.91
C ALA A 111 3.72 10.22 -9.83
N ARG A 112 4.16 10.76 -10.97
CA ARG A 112 4.90 12.03 -11.02
C ARG A 112 3.99 13.23 -10.76
N GLU A 113 2.75 13.20 -11.26
CA GLU A 113 1.77 14.25 -11.00
C GLU A 113 1.24 14.22 -9.57
N LEU A 114 1.07 13.03 -8.98
CA LEU A 114 0.52 12.81 -7.65
C LEU A 114 1.51 12.06 -6.75
N PRO A 115 2.68 12.66 -6.43
CA PRO A 115 3.74 11.97 -5.70
C PRO A 115 3.33 11.54 -4.29
N GLY A 116 2.35 12.23 -3.69
CA GLY A 116 1.79 11.94 -2.37
C GLY A 116 0.66 10.90 -2.35
N SER A 117 0.31 10.27 -3.48
CA SER A 117 -0.82 9.34 -3.54
C SER A 117 -0.41 7.90 -3.27
N ALA A 118 -0.80 7.34 -2.12
CA ALA A 118 -0.61 5.91 -1.86
C ALA A 118 -1.44 5.04 -2.81
N LEU A 119 -2.61 5.53 -3.25
CA LEU A 119 -3.45 4.85 -4.23
C LEU A 119 -2.69 4.60 -5.53
N VAL A 120 -2.02 5.61 -6.08
CA VAL A 120 -1.25 5.48 -7.32
C VAL A 120 -0.07 4.54 -7.12
N ARG A 121 0.71 4.71 -6.03
CA ARG A 121 1.86 3.86 -5.71
C ARG A 121 1.50 2.39 -5.51
N LEU A 122 0.37 2.12 -4.87
CA LEU A 122 -0.15 0.75 -4.69
C LEU A 122 -0.40 0.08 -6.06
N HIS A 123 -1.09 0.78 -6.96
CA HIS A 123 -1.45 0.22 -8.27
C HIS A 123 -0.28 0.17 -9.24
N GLU A 124 0.67 1.10 -9.15
CA GLU A 124 1.98 1.00 -9.80
C GLU A 124 2.66 -0.31 -9.37
N GLY A 125 2.70 -0.59 -8.07
CA GLY A 125 3.22 -1.84 -7.54
C GLY A 125 2.50 -3.09 -8.07
N PHE A 126 1.16 -3.06 -8.17
CA PHE A 126 0.42 -4.15 -8.81
C PHE A 126 0.80 -4.34 -10.28
N ALA A 127 0.86 -3.27 -11.07
CA ALA A 127 1.23 -3.36 -12.48
C ALA A 127 2.66 -3.88 -12.67
N LEU A 128 3.61 -3.40 -11.87
CA LEU A 128 4.99 -3.87 -11.85
C LEU A 128 5.08 -5.35 -11.47
N PHE A 129 4.31 -5.77 -10.45
CA PHE A 129 4.22 -7.17 -10.09
C PHE A 129 3.68 -7.96 -11.28
N TRP A 130 2.55 -7.62 -11.88
CA TRP A 130 2.05 -8.36 -13.05
C TRP A 130 3.03 -8.38 -14.24
N ALA A 131 3.87 -7.36 -14.38
CA ALA A 131 4.97 -7.30 -15.35
C ALA A 131 6.23 -8.10 -14.95
N ARG A 132 6.18 -8.90 -13.87
CA ARG A 132 7.30 -9.65 -13.28
C ARG A 132 8.48 -8.78 -12.81
N ARG A 133 8.23 -7.50 -12.51
CA ARG A 133 9.21 -6.54 -11.95
C ARG A 133 9.09 -6.48 -10.42
N ASP A 134 9.31 -7.62 -9.77
CA ASP A 134 8.97 -7.83 -8.35
C ASP A 134 9.70 -6.87 -7.39
N ALA A 135 10.98 -6.58 -7.63
CA ALA A 135 11.73 -5.63 -6.80
C ALA A 135 11.17 -4.19 -6.90
N GLN A 136 10.77 -3.77 -8.10
CA GLN A 136 10.16 -2.45 -8.31
C GLN A 136 8.75 -2.41 -7.70
N ALA A 137 8.01 -3.51 -7.78
CA ALA A 137 6.70 -3.63 -7.13
C ALA A 137 6.79 -3.42 -5.62
N GLN A 138 7.74 -4.09 -4.95
CA GLN A 138 7.99 -3.89 -3.52
C GLN A 138 8.41 -2.46 -3.20
N ALA A 139 9.25 -1.83 -4.03
CA ALA A 139 9.64 -0.44 -3.84
C ALA A 139 8.43 0.51 -3.91
N ALA A 140 7.53 0.29 -4.87
CA ALA A 140 6.29 1.06 -5.01
C ALA A 140 5.35 0.86 -3.81
N TRP A 141 5.19 -0.37 -3.30
CA TRP A 141 4.40 -0.61 -2.09
C TRP A 141 5.00 0.02 -0.84
N ARG A 142 6.33 -0.03 -0.65
CA ARG A 142 6.99 0.71 0.43
C ARG A 142 6.78 2.22 0.29
N ALA A 143 6.78 2.74 -0.94
CA ALA A 143 6.48 4.14 -1.19
C ALA A 143 5.03 4.48 -0.82
N ALA A 144 4.05 3.63 -1.16
CA ALA A 144 2.65 3.82 -0.79
C ALA A 144 2.48 3.98 0.73
N VAL A 145 3.12 3.11 1.52
CA VAL A 145 3.11 3.19 3.00
C VAL A 145 3.71 4.52 3.48
N ARG A 146 4.81 4.99 2.88
CA ARG A 146 5.48 6.23 3.31
C ARG A 146 4.73 7.51 2.95
N VAL A 147 4.18 7.61 1.73
CA VAL A 147 3.67 8.88 1.19
C VAL A 147 2.31 9.25 1.76
N GLN A 148 1.49 8.26 2.12
CA GLN A 148 0.16 8.49 2.69
C GLN A 148 -0.22 7.35 3.66
N PRO A 149 0.46 7.24 4.82
CA PRO A 149 0.29 6.12 5.76
C PRO A 149 -1.13 6.01 6.33
N ASP A 150 -1.86 7.13 6.39
CA ASP A 150 -3.24 7.18 6.88
C ASP A 150 -4.27 6.95 5.76
N SER A 151 -4.11 5.85 5.00
CA SER A 151 -4.97 5.49 3.87
C SER A 151 -5.16 3.98 3.70
N ALA A 152 -6.30 3.57 3.13
CA ALA A 152 -6.57 2.15 2.87
C ALA A 152 -5.56 1.54 1.88
N SER A 153 -5.01 2.37 0.98
CA SER A 153 -3.98 1.96 0.03
C SER A 153 -2.66 1.64 0.72
N ALA A 154 -2.27 2.40 1.74
CA ALA A 154 -1.09 2.11 2.55
C ALA A 154 -1.26 0.82 3.37
N VAL A 155 -2.42 0.61 4.00
CA VAL A 155 -2.71 -0.65 4.73
C VAL A 155 -2.57 -1.85 3.80
N ARG A 156 -3.19 -1.81 2.61
CA ARG A 156 -3.11 -2.88 1.63
C ARG A 156 -1.68 -3.09 1.11
N ALA A 157 -0.91 -2.02 0.91
CA ALA A 157 0.50 -2.13 0.56
C ALA A 157 1.31 -2.82 1.67
N GLY A 158 0.99 -2.54 2.93
CA GLY A 158 1.54 -3.25 4.10
C GLY A 158 1.27 -4.76 4.03
N ASP A 159 0.01 -5.16 3.79
CA ASP A 159 -0.35 -6.59 3.66
C ASP A 159 0.47 -7.30 2.58
N LEU A 160 0.70 -6.64 1.44
CA LEU A 160 1.48 -7.18 0.33
C LEU A 160 2.98 -7.30 0.65
N LEU A 161 3.50 -6.41 1.50
CA LEU A 161 4.87 -6.45 1.99
C LEU A 161 5.06 -7.52 3.08
N HIS A 162 3.99 -7.89 3.77
CA HIS A 162 4.00 -8.83 4.90
C HIS A 162 2.98 -9.98 4.71
N PRO A 163 3.08 -10.78 3.63
CA PRO A 163 2.05 -11.75 3.26
C PRO A 163 1.89 -12.93 4.23
N LYS A 164 2.81 -13.09 5.19
CA LYS A 164 2.74 -14.13 6.23
C LYS A 164 1.91 -13.70 7.45
N LEU A 165 1.52 -12.42 7.53
CA LEU A 165 0.69 -11.89 8.61
C LEU A 165 -0.78 -11.91 8.19
N ALA A 166 -1.67 -11.85 9.19
CA ALA A 166 -3.09 -11.65 8.92
C ALA A 166 -3.29 -10.32 8.16
N PRO A 167 -4.09 -10.30 7.08
CA PRO A 167 -4.31 -9.09 6.31
C PRO A 167 -5.12 -8.06 7.08
N GLY A 168 -4.85 -6.77 6.83
CA GLY A 168 -5.45 -5.65 7.51
C GLY A 168 -4.85 -5.40 8.89
N LEU A 169 -5.43 -4.41 9.59
CA LEU A 169 -5.03 -4.06 10.95
C LEU A 169 -6.05 -4.60 11.96
N PRO A 170 -5.64 -4.95 13.18
CA PRO A 170 -6.56 -5.34 14.24
C PRO A 170 -7.65 -4.30 14.43
N THR A 171 -8.91 -4.73 14.48
CA THR A 171 -10.05 -3.81 14.62
C THR A 171 -10.53 -3.75 16.05
N PHE A 172 -10.84 -2.55 16.54
CA PHE A 172 -11.50 -2.37 17.83
C PHE A 172 -13.02 -2.48 17.66
N VAL A 173 -13.66 -3.25 18.54
CA VAL A 173 -15.12 -3.42 18.55
C VAL A 173 -15.65 -2.96 19.91
N PRO A 174 -16.32 -1.80 19.98
CA PRO A 174 -16.88 -1.32 21.24
C PRO A 174 -18.06 -2.18 21.67
N THR A 175 -18.19 -2.36 22.98
CA THR A 175 -19.31 -3.03 23.66
C THR A 175 -20.56 -2.17 23.69
N PHE A 176 -20.41 -0.85 23.58
CA PHE A 176 -21.52 0.10 23.53
C PHE A 176 -21.97 0.41 22.10
N ARG A 177 -23.23 0.80 21.98
CA ARG A 177 -23.89 1.03 20.70
C ARG A 177 -23.74 2.47 20.20
N PRO A 178 -23.78 2.69 18.88
CA PRO A 178 -23.93 4.03 18.31
C PRO A 178 -25.23 4.71 18.77
N PRO A 179 -25.33 6.05 18.66
CA PRO A 179 -26.52 6.80 19.04
C PRO A 179 -27.81 6.32 18.33
N PRO A 180 -28.99 6.48 18.95
CA PRO A 180 -30.27 6.16 18.31
C PRO A 180 -30.43 6.86 16.95
N GLY A 181 -31.07 6.17 16.00
CA GLY A 181 -31.28 6.68 14.65
C GLY A 181 -30.03 6.69 13.75
N PHE A 182 -28.83 6.38 14.28
CA PHE A 182 -27.58 6.35 13.52
C PHE A 182 -27.67 5.44 12.27
N ALA A 183 -28.24 4.24 12.44
CA ALA A 183 -28.37 3.26 11.35
C ALA A 183 -29.28 3.73 10.19
N ARG A 184 -30.13 4.74 10.39
CA ARG A 184 -31.01 5.29 9.35
C ARG A 184 -30.33 6.36 8.49
N LEU A 185 -29.18 6.87 8.92
CA LEU A 185 -28.43 7.88 8.18
C LEU A 185 -27.64 7.25 7.03
N SER A 186 -27.44 8.00 5.95
CA SER A 186 -26.53 7.58 4.89
C SER A 186 -25.07 7.53 5.39
N PRO A 187 -24.18 6.70 4.80
CA PRO A 187 -22.80 6.60 5.26
C PRO A 187 -22.03 7.93 5.40
N PRO A 188 -22.14 8.90 4.46
CA PRO A 188 -21.55 10.23 4.66
C PRO A 188 -22.07 10.95 5.91
N ARG A 189 -23.39 10.89 6.15
CA ARG A 189 -24.03 11.54 7.30
C ARG A 189 -23.67 10.84 8.60
N GLN A 190 -23.53 9.52 8.59
CA GLN A 190 -23.02 8.75 9.73
C GLN A 190 -21.61 9.21 10.12
N LEU A 191 -20.69 9.27 9.15
CA LEU A 191 -19.32 9.70 9.40
C LEU A 191 -19.25 11.15 9.91
N ALA A 192 -20.01 12.06 9.28
CA ALA A 192 -20.07 13.46 9.70
C ALA A 192 -20.62 13.62 11.13
N LEU A 193 -21.66 12.85 11.49
CA LEU A 193 -22.22 12.86 12.83
C LEU A 193 -21.22 12.36 13.88
N LEU A 194 -20.48 11.28 13.58
CA LEU A 194 -19.44 10.77 14.48
C LEU A 194 -18.30 11.78 14.65
N ALA A 195 -17.85 12.39 13.55
CA ALA A 195 -16.83 13.43 13.58
C ALA A 195 -17.26 14.64 14.43
N ALA A 196 -18.49 15.12 14.24
CA ALA A 196 -19.03 16.24 15.02
C ALA A 196 -19.12 15.92 16.52
N ARG A 197 -19.53 14.69 16.88
CA ARG A 197 -19.59 14.26 18.28
C ARG A 197 -18.19 14.10 18.90
N ALA A 198 -17.24 13.53 18.17
CA ALA A 198 -15.86 13.35 18.64
C ALA A 198 -15.11 14.68 18.87
N GLY A 199 -15.63 15.80 18.36
CA GLY A 199 -15.14 17.14 18.65
C GLY A 199 -15.38 17.60 20.09
N ARG A 200 -16.26 16.93 20.84
CA ARG A 200 -16.49 17.19 22.27
C ARG A 200 -15.59 16.30 23.16
N PRO A 201 -15.38 16.67 24.44
CA PRO A 201 -14.65 15.83 25.40
C PRO A 201 -15.50 14.62 25.84
N ASP A 202 -15.75 13.70 24.92
CA ASP A 202 -16.51 12.46 25.13
C ASP A 202 -15.70 11.27 24.60
N ALA A 203 -15.20 10.43 25.53
CA ALA A 203 -14.38 9.28 25.21
C ALA A 203 -15.10 8.27 24.30
N ARG A 204 -16.39 8.00 24.55
CA ARG A 204 -17.19 7.06 23.75
C ARG A 204 -17.40 7.57 22.33
N ALA A 205 -17.67 8.88 22.18
CA ALA A 205 -17.79 9.50 20.87
C ALA A 205 -16.49 9.42 20.07
N LYS A 206 -15.34 9.67 20.71
CA LYS A 206 -14.03 9.53 20.08
C LYS A 206 -13.76 8.09 19.65
N ILE A 207 -14.05 7.10 20.50
CA ILE A 207 -13.94 5.68 20.16
C ILE A 207 -14.78 5.35 18.93
N LEU A 208 -16.07 5.72 18.89
CA LEU A 208 -16.93 5.42 17.73
C LEU A 208 -16.41 6.06 16.43
N TYR A 209 -15.90 7.29 16.50
CA TYR A 209 -15.31 7.94 15.34
C TYR A 209 -13.99 7.26 14.92
N GLY A 210 -13.15 6.88 15.89
CA GLY A 210 -11.93 6.09 15.66
C GLY A 210 -12.22 4.77 14.95
N VAL A 211 -13.26 4.04 15.37
CA VAL A 211 -13.71 2.79 14.72
C VAL A 211 -14.14 3.04 13.28
N ALA A 212 -14.87 4.13 13.01
CA ALA A 212 -15.26 4.49 11.66
C ALA A 212 -14.04 4.80 10.77
N LEU A 213 -13.06 5.55 11.31
CA LEU A 213 -11.81 5.86 10.61
C LEU A 213 -10.98 4.59 10.33
N GLN A 214 -10.92 3.66 11.28
CA GLN A 214 -10.22 2.39 11.12
C GLN A 214 -10.83 1.54 10.00
N ARG A 215 -12.16 1.47 9.95
CA ARG A 215 -12.90 0.77 8.86
C ARG A 215 -12.68 1.42 7.49
N LEU A 216 -12.38 2.72 7.46
CA LEU A 216 -12.01 3.45 6.25
C LEU A 216 -10.51 3.34 5.92
N GLY A 217 -9.75 2.50 6.63
CA GLY A 217 -8.32 2.34 6.42
C GLY A 217 -7.52 3.58 6.80
N ARG A 218 -7.96 4.34 7.81
CA ARG A 218 -7.28 5.54 8.30
C ARG A 218 -6.69 5.28 9.70
N PRO A 219 -5.64 4.43 9.80
CA PRO A 219 -5.14 3.92 11.08
C PRO A 219 -4.55 5.00 11.99
N LEU A 220 -3.83 5.98 11.43
CA LEU A 220 -3.22 7.05 12.23
C LEU A 220 -4.29 8.02 12.76
N SER A 221 -5.32 8.28 11.96
CA SER A 221 -6.48 9.05 12.40
C SER A 221 -7.29 8.32 13.45
N ALA A 222 -7.50 7.01 13.31
CA ALA A 222 -8.16 6.18 14.32
C ALA A 222 -7.37 6.18 15.64
N ARG A 223 -6.05 5.94 15.57
CA ARG A 223 -5.14 5.98 16.73
C ARG A 223 -5.26 7.27 17.51
N ARG A 224 -5.26 8.42 16.84
CA ARG A 224 -5.40 9.73 17.49
C ARG A 224 -6.71 9.85 18.27
N GLN A 225 -7.81 9.33 17.73
CA GLN A 225 -9.10 9.33 18.44
C GLN A 225 -9.08 8.42 19.66
N TYR A 226 -8.49 7.22 19.53
CA TYR A 226 -8.38 6.29 20.65
C TYR A 226 -7.47 6.80 21.77
N GLN A 227 -6.33 7.40 21.43
CA GLN A 227 -5.45 8.06 22.40
C GLN A 227 -6.17 9.18 23.14
N ALA A 228 -6.84 10.08 22.40
CA ALA A 228 -7.62 11.14 23.01
C ALA A 228 -8.79 10.63 23.87
N ALA A 229 -9.36 9.45 23.57
CA ALA A 229 -10.35 8.82 24.44
C ALA A 229 -9.74 8.31 25.74
N ALA A 230 -8.58 7.66 25.67
CA ALA A 230 -7.84 7.16 26.83
C ALA A 230 -7.33 8.28 27.74
N GLU A 231 -6.96 9.43 27.17
CA GLU A 231 -6.60 10.64 27.93
C GLU A 231 -7.80 11.23 28.69
N LEU A 232 -8.98 11.22 28.08
CA LEU A 232 -10.22 11.71 28.72
C LEU A 232 -10.75 10.76 29.80
N ALA A 233 -10.51 9.47 29.66
CA ALA A 233 -11.02 8.44 30.55
C ALA A 233 -9.91 7.44 30.93
N PRO A 234 -8.90 7.84 31.73
CA PRO A 234 -7.73 7.02 32.02
C PRO A 234 -8.06 5.73 32.78
N ALA A 235 -9.14 5.71 33.56
CA ALA A 235 -9.61 4.53 34.29
C ALA A 235 -10.60 3.65 33.49
N ASP A 236 -10.98 4.06 32.27
CA ASP A 236 -11.91 3.29 31.44
C ASP A 236 -11.16 2.23 30.63
N ALA A 237 -11.42 0.96 30.95
CA ALA A 237 -10.74 -0.18 30.31
C ALA A 237 -10.98 -0.24 28.79
N GLU A 238 -12.13 0.22 28.32
CA GLU A 238 -12.50 0.19 26.91
C GLU A 238 -11.73 1.25 26.11
N ALA A 239 -11.54 2.44 26.69
CA ALA A 239 -10.71 3.50 26.13
C ALA A 239 -9.22 3.08 26.07
N GLN A 240 -8.71 2.45 27.14
CA GLN A 240 -7.34 1.91 27.16
C GLN A 240 -7.15 0.80 26.12
N ALA A 241 -8.11 -0.14 26.01
CA ALA A 241 -8.06 -1.21 25.01
C ALA A 241 -8.09 -0.65 23.59
N ALA A 242 -8.94 0.35 23.31
CA ALA A 242 -8.97 1.02 22.01
C ALA A 242 -7.63 1.70 21.69
N ALA A 243 -7.02 2.38 22.66
CA ALA A 243 -5.71 3.01 22.50
C ALA A 243 -4.61 1.98 22.21
N ALA A 244 -4.62 0.84 22.90
CA ALA A 244 -3.69 -0.26 22.66
C ALA A 244 -3.85 -0.86 21.25
N VAL A 245 -5.08 -1.11 20.79
CA VAL A 245 -5.34 -1.53 19.40
C VAL A 245 -4.86 -0.48 18.40
N GLY A 246 -5.00 0.80 18.75
CA GLY A 246 -4.50 1.92 17.96
C GLY A 246 -2.98 1.96 17.78
N LEU A 247 -2.19 1.14 18.49
CA LEU A 247 -0.73 1.08 18.29
C LEU A 247 -0.33 0.21 17.09
N PHE A 248 -1.24 -0.60 16.56
CA PHE A 248 -1.04 -1.37 15.34
C PHE A 248 -1.35 -0.49 14.12
N THR A 249 -0.38 0.30 13.67
CA THR A 249 -0.51 1.24 12.52
C THR A 249 0.71 1.27 11.65
#